data_AF-A0A5D3FUR5-F1
#
_entry.id   AF-A0A5D3FUR5-F1
#
_cell.length_a   1.000
_cell.length_b   1.000
_cell.length_c   1.000
_cell.angle_alpha   90.00
_cell.angle_beta   90.00
_cell.angle_gamma   90.00
#
_symmetry.space_group_name_H-M   'P 1'
#
loop_
_entity.id
_entity.type
_entity.pdbx_description
1 polymer ?
#
loop_
_entity_poly.entity_id
_entity_poly.type
_entity_poly.pdbx_seq_one_letter_code
_entity_poly.pdbx_strand_id
1 'polypeptide(L)'
;MRGPRRAREAERQIAGFAVYELPDGSWRAVSQQDGARVEHERWCELAWTCVSSRIADELRVAGEELAARMAEPGRAWRTESQPLEDVAPKPRH
;
A
#
# COMPACT_ATOMS: atom_id res chain seq x y z
N MET A 1 29.13 -23.36 -2.13
CA MET A 1 28.37 -22.12 -2.41
C MET A 1 27.48 -21.81 -1.21
N ARG A 2 27.50 -20.59 -0.67
CA ARG A 2 26.49 -20.17 0.30
C ARG A 2 25.19 -19.93 -0.47
N GLY A 3 24.05 -20.44 0.02
CA GLY A 3 22.75 -20.18 -0.57
C GLY A 3 22.22 -18.78 -0.19
N PRO A 4 21.01 -18.40 -0.68
CA PRO A 4 20.35 -17.16 -0.30
C PRO A 4 20.28 -17.00 1.23
N ARG A 5 20.66 -15.83 1.74
CA ARG A 5 20.63 -15.50 3.17
C ARG A 5 19.42 -14.63 3.45
N ARG A 6 18.56 -15.03 4.39
CA ARG A 6 17.44 -14.18 4.80
C ARG A 6 17.94 -12.91 5.49
N ALA A 7 17.46 -11.76 5.06
CA ALA A 7 17.71 -10.48 5.70
C ALA A 7 16.88 -10.38 6.98
N ARG A 8 17.54 -10.12 8.10
CA ARG A 8 16.95 -10.06 9.46
C ARG A 8 17.07 -8.68 10.10
N GLU A 9 17.88 -7.83 9.49
CA GLU A 9 18.10 -6.44 9.88
C GLU A 9 16.77 -5.67 9.76
N ALA A 10 16.46 -4.83 10.76
CA ALA A 10 15.17 -4.11 10.82
C ALA A 10 14.94 -3.23 9.58
N GLU A 11 15.98 -2.55 9.13
CA GLU A 11 16.01 -1.71 7.92
C GLU A 11 15.73 -2.47 6.61
N ARG A 12 15.82 -3.81 6.65
CA ARG A 12 15.61 -4.70 5.50
C ARG A 12 14.29 -5.46 5.56
N GLN A 13 13.47 -5.21 6.58
CA GLN A 13 12.14 -5.81 6.68
C GLN A 13 11.15 -5.02 5.82
N ILE A 14 10.39 -5.73 5.00
CA ILE A 14 9.29 -5.17 4.22
C ILE A 14 8.06 -5.99 4.56
N ALA A 15 7.01 -5.33 5.09
CA ALA A 15 5.77 -6.01 5.47
C ALA A 15 5.18 -6.79 4.27
N GLY A 16 4.81 -8.04 4.52
CA GLY A 16 4.26 -8.94 3.49
C GLY A 16 5.31 -9.63 2.61
N PHE A 17 6.61 -9.37 2.79
CA PHE A 17 7.67 -9.99 1.99
C PHE A 17 8.70 -10.71 2.86
N ALA A 18 9.20 -11.85 2.36
CA ALA A 18 10.42 -12.47 2.84
C ALA A 18 11.60 -12.02 1.97
N VAL A 19 12.55 -11.31 2.57
CA VAL A 19 13.70 -10.69 1.88
C VAL A 19 14.97 -11.52 2.08
N TYR A 20 15.74 -11.68 1.01
CA TYR A 20 16.99 -12.43 0.98
C TYR A 20 18.07 -11.65 0.24
N GLU A 21 19.30 -11.72 0.76
CA GLU A 21 20.52 -11.37 0.05
C GLU A 21 21.03 -12.62 -0.68
N LEU A 22 21.39 -12.45 -1.94
CA LEU A 22 21.86 -13.52 -2.83
C LEU A 22 23.39 -13.59 -2.84
N PRO A 23 23.98 -14.73 -3.25
CA PRO A 23 25.43 -14.93 -3.20
C PRO A 23 26.23 -13.99 -4.11
N ASP A 24 25.60 -13.43 -5.12
CA ASP A 24 26.14 -12.43 -6.04
C ASP A 24 25.99 -10.98 -5.53
N GLY A 25 25.45 -10.79 -4.33
CA GLY A 25 25.20 -9.48 -3.72
C GLY A 25 23.90 -8.81 -4.15
N SER A 26 23.14 -9.44 -5.05
CA SER A 26 21.79 -8.99 -5.41
C SER A 26 20.78 -9.34 -4.31
N TRP A 27 19.56 -8.84 -4.46
CA TRP A 27 18.50 -8.96 -3.48
C TRP A 27 17.27 -9.61 -4.08
N ARG A 28 16.57 -10.39 -3.26
CA ARG A 28 15.33 -11.07 -3.61
C ARG A 28 14.26 -10.82 -2.57
N ALA A 29 13.05 -10.49 -3.01
CA ALA A 29 11.85 -10.52 -2.19
C ALA A 29 10.92 -11.63 -2.69
N VAL A 30 10.29 -12.32 -1.75
CA VAL A 30 9.21 -13.29 -2.02
C VAL A 30 7.97 -12.82 -1.28
N SER A 31 6.90 -12.55 -2.02
CA SER A 31 5.59 -12.22 -1.47
C SER A 31 5.07 -13.37 -0.63
N GLN A 32 4.59 -13.05 0.58
CA GLN A 32 3.99 -14.05 1.48
C GLN A 32 2.54 -14.39 1.10
N GLN A 33 1.91 -13.58 0.23
CA GLN A 33 0.53 -13.76 -0.17
C GLN A 33 0.38 -14.79 -1.30
N ASP A 34 1.19 -14.65 -2.35
CA ASP A 34 1.08 -15.42 -3.60
C ASP A 34 2.38 -16.13 -4.00
N GLY A 35 3.46 -15.95 -3.24
CA GLY A 35 4.77 -16.53 -3.55
C GLY A 35 5.49 -15.86 -4.72
N ALA A 36 4.96 -14.75 -5.24
CA ALA A 36 5.60 -14.00 -6.32
C ALA A 36 7.00 -13.56 -5.91
N ARG A 37 7.94 -13.62 -6.84
CA ARG A 37 9.35 -13.36 -6.60
C ARG A 37 9.84 -12.21 -7.45
N VAL A 38 10.53 -11.28 -6.80
CA VAL A 38 11.16 -10.12 -7.42
C VAL A 38 12.64 -10.11 -7.02
N GLU A 39 13.50 -9.76 -7.97
CA GLU A 39 14.94 -9.63 -7.76
C GLU A 39 15.44 -8.30 -8.30
N HIS A 40 16.38 -7.70 -7.59
CA HIS A 40 17.10 -6.51 -8.04
C HIS A 40 18.54 -6.56 -7.55
N GLU A 41 19.47 -6.02 -8.33
CA GLU A 41 20.87 -5.88 -7.92
C GLU A 41 21.00 -4.95 -6.70
N ARG A 42 20.22 -3.87 -6.69
CA ARG A 42 20.26 -2.86 -5.63
C ARG A 42 19.12 -3.03 -4.65
N TRP A 43 19.45 -3.02 -3.36
CA TRP A 43 18.46 -3.05 -2.29
C TRP A 43 17.36 -1.99 -2.44
N CYS A 44 17.73 -0.75 -2.72
CA CYS A 44 16.77 0.36 -2.77
C CYS A 44 15.73 0.15 -3.88
N GLU A 45 16.11 -0.49 -4.98
CA GLU A 45 15.20 -0.81 -6.08
C GLU A 45 14.26 -1.93 -5.65
N LEU A 46 14.77 -3.01 -5.05
CA LEU A 46 13.91 -4.05 -4.49
C LEU A 46 12.90 -3.49 -3.48
N ALA A 47 13.37 -2.66 -2.55
CA ALA A 47 12.54 -2.07 -1.53
C ALA A 47 11.43 -1.21 -2.12
N TRP A 48 11.77 -0.35 -3.09
CA TRP A 48 10.80 0.50 -3.76
C TRP A 48 9.77 -0.33 -4.54
N THR A 49 10.21 -1.32 -5.33
CA THR A 49 9.31 -2.21 -6.08
C THR A 49 8.30 -2.90 -5.16
N CYS A 50 8.76 -3.47 -4.03
CA CYS A 50 7.87 -4.16 -3.09
C CYS A 50 6.87 -3.21 -2.41
N VAL A 51 7.33 -2.03 -1.99
CA VAL A 51 6.46 -1.03 -1.36
C VAL A 51 5.43 -0.48 -2.34
N SER A 52 5.84 -0.15 -3.57
CA SER A 52 4.93 0.31 -4.62
C SER A 52 3.89 -0.75 -4.98
N SER A 53 4.29 -2.02 -5.09
CA SER A 53 3.34 -3.12 -5.33
C SER A 53 2.29 -3.21 -4.23
N ARG A 54 2.72 -3.18 -2.95
CA ARG A 54 1.79 -3.24 -1.82
C ARG A 54 0.80 -2.08 -1.82
N ILE A 55 1.28 -0.86 -2.07
CA ILE A 55 0.42 0.33 -2.13
C ILE A 55 -0.58 0.20 -3.30
N ALA A 56 -0.13 -0.27 -4.47
CA ALA A 56 -1.00 -0.48 -5.62
C ALA A 56 -2.11 -1.50 -5.30
N ASP A 57 -1.78 -2.59 -4.62
CA ASP A 57 -2.75 -3.60 -4.20
C ASP A 57 -3.75 -3.05 -3.18
N GLU A 58 -3.29 -2.32 -2.15
CA GLU A 58 -4.15 -1.68 -1.16
C GLU A 58 -5.12 -0.68 -1.81
N LEU A 59 -4.63 0.14 -2.74
CA LEU A 59 -5.44 1.08 -3.49
C LEU A 59 -6.45 0.38 -4.41
N ARG A 60 -6.07 -0.72 -5.06
CA ARG A 60 -6.97 -1.52 -5.89
C ARG A 60 -8.12 -2.08 -5.05
N VAL A 61 -7.82 -2.70 -3.91
CA VAL A 61 -8.84 -3.23 -2.99
C VAL A 61 -9.76 -2.12 -2.48
N ALA A 62 -9.21 -0.99 -2.02
CA ALA A 62 -10.01 0.13 -1.57
C ALA A 62 -10.91 0.70 -2.70
N GLY A 63 -10.41 0.74 -3.94
CA GLY A 63 -11.17 1.16 -5.11
C GLY A 63 -12.31 0.20 -5.45
N GLU A 64 -12.08 -1.11 -5.38
CA GLU A 64 -13.10 -2.14 -5.59
C GLU A 64 -14.19 -2.06 -4.52
N GLU A 65 -13.82 -1.88 -3.25
CA GLU A 65 -14.79 -1.68 -2.17
C GLU A 65 -15.61 -0.41 -2.36
N LEU A 66 -14.98 0.69 -2.78
CA LEU A 66 -15.69 1.94 -3.06
C LEU A 66 -16.66 1.78 -4.23
N ALA A 67 -16.23 1.12 -5.32
CA ALA A 67 -17.08 0.85 -6.48
C ALA A 67 -18.26 -0.08 -6.11
N ALA A 68 -18.00 -1.13 -5.33
CA ALA A 68 -19.03 -2.06 -4.86
C ALA A 68 -20.06 -1.35 -3.99
N ARG A 69 -19.59 -0.49 -3.06
CA ARG A 69 -20.46 0.41 -2.31
C ARG A 69 -21.28 1.23 -3.29
N MET A 70 -20.67 2.05 -4.15
CA MET A 70 -21.38 2.93 -5.10
C MET A 70 -22.44 2.26 -5.99
N ALA A 71 -22.29 0.96 -6.26
CA ALA A 71 -23.26 0.17 -7.02
C ALA A 71 -24.51 -0.25 -6.22
N GLU A 72 -24.53 -0.13 -4.88
CA GLU A 72 -25.69 -0.46 -4.04
C GLU A 72 -26.89 0.45 -4.34
N PRO A 73 -28.03 -0.09 -4.81
CA PRO A 73 -29.23 0.70 -5.06
C PRO A 73 -29.76 1.34 -3.78
N GLY A 74 -29.96 2.66 -3.77
CA GLY A 74 -30.63 3.38 -2.68
C GLY A 74 -29.72 4.07 -1.65
N ARG A 75 -28.39 4.00 -1.78
CA ARG A 75 -27.48 4.82 -0.95
C ARG A 75 -27.17 6.16 -1.60
N ALA A 76 -27.32 7.25 -0.85
CA ALA A 76 -26.94 8.59 -1.28
C ALA A 76 -25.42 8.78 -1.12
N TRP A 77 -24.65 8.48 -2.18
CA TRP A 77 -23.18 8.64 -2.21
C TRP A 77 -22.73 10.10 -2.24
N ARG A 78 -23.64 11.01 -2.57
CA ARG A 78 -23.42 12.44 -2.43
C ARG A 78 -23.67 12.78 -0.97
N THR A 79 -22.61 13.15 -0.26
CA THR A 79 -22.76 14.11 0.82
C THR A 79 -23.47 15.30 0.18
N GLU A 80 -24.76 15.50 0.48
CA GLU A 80 -25.36 16.80 0.25
C GLU A 80 -24.40 17.79 0.90
N SER A 81 -23.78 18.64 0.09
CA SER A 81 -23.06 19.80 0.59
C SER A 81 -24.07 20.51 1.47
N GLN A 82 -23.98 20.32 2.79
CA GLN A 82 -24.78 21.13 3.70
C GLN A 82 -24.48 22.57 3.30
N PRO A 83 -25.50 23.40 3.05
CA PRO A 83 -25.25 24.82 2.90
C PRO A 83 -24.46 25.22 4.15
N LEU A 84 -23.28 25.83 3.98
CA LEU A 84 -22.71 26.59 5.09
C LEU A 84 -23.80 27.59 5.45
N GLU A 85 -24.54 27.34 6.53
CA GLU A 85 -25.41 28.34 7.09
C GLU A 85 -24.53 29.54 7.38
N ASP A 86 -24.77 30.64 6.66
CA ASP A 86 -24.18 31.94 6.95
C ASP A 86 -24.43 32.21 8.43
N VAL A 87 -23.40 32.03 9.25
CA VAL A 87 -23.40 32.46 10.64
C VAL A 87 -23.37 33.98 10.62
N ALA A 88 -24.54 34.58 10.44
CA ALA A 88 -24.72 36.01 10.60
C ALA A 88 -24.28 36.39 12.02
N PRO A 89 -23.33 37.33 12.20
CA PRO A 89 -22.92 37.74 13.53
C PRO A 89 -24.09 38.44 14.23
N LYS A 90 -24.48 37.93 15.41
CA LYS A 90 -25.48 38.55 16.28
C LYS A 90 -25.08 40.01 16.59
N PRO A 91 -25.98 40.99 16.46
CA PRO A 91 -25.71 42.34 16.92
C PRO A 91 -25.61 42.33 18.46
N ARG A 92 -24.54 42.92 18.99
CA ARG A 92 -24.40 43.18 20.43
C ARG A 92 -25.28 44.38 20.78
N HIS A 93 -26.20 44.18 21.71
CA HIS A 93 -26.87 45.26 22.44
C HIS A 93 -26.00 45.70 23.61
#